data_AF-A0A2H3KUF4-F1
#
_entry.id   AF-A0A2H3KUF4-F1
#
_cell.length_a   1.000
_cell.length_b   1.000
_cell.length_c   1.000
_cell.angle_alpha   90.00
_cell.angle_beta   90.00
_cell.angle_gamma   90.00
#
_symmetry.space_group_name_H-M   'P 1'
#
loop_
_entity.id
_entity.type
_entity.pdbx_description
1 polymer ?
#
loop_
_entity_poly.entity_id
_entity_poly.type
_entity_poly.pdbx_seq_one_letter_code
_entity_poly.pdbx_strand_id
1 'polypeptide(L)'
;MLWGQRHRDPLLLASSLPLGWDLVALYKQRAAIEALFRDWKTAGWDWEASQVRDLAHQERLLLGLAFATLITLVLGTEAAAAERQTPPRGSQRRTWAGGHSLFRQGRDRFWQRIWQGDRTPITWTLEGFDRPTWSAESRAHHAPQGTGIDRTAA
;
A
#
# COMPACT_ATOMS: atom_id res chain seq x y z
N MET A 1 16.39 -13.58 23.02
CA MET A 1 16.28 -12.14 22.75
C MET A 1 16.25 -11.95 21.24
N LEU A 2 15.12 -11.53 20.66
CA LEU A 2 14.95 -11.36 19.22
C LEU A 2 15.39 -9.94 18.83
N TRP A 3 16.71 -9.73 18.76
CA TRP A 3 17.29 -8.43 18.41
C TRP A 3 18.34 -8.58 17.31
N GLY A 4 18.21 -7.79 16.25
CA GLY A 4 19.22 -7.76 15.17
C GLY A 4 20.38 -6.84 15.53
N GLN A 5 21.62 -7.28 15.28
CA GLN A 5 22.86 -6.53 15.62
C GLN A 5 22.97 -5.13 14.99
N ARG A 6 22.10 -4.76 14.05
CA ARG A 6 22.17 -3.51 13.26
C ARG A 6 21.30 -2.36 13.80
N HIS A 7 20.59 -2.55 14.90
CA HIS A 7 19.66 -1.55 15.43
C HIS A 7 20.21 -0.92 16.71
N ARG A 8 20.07 0.41 16.84
CA ARG A 8 20.64 1.20 17.96
C ARG A 8 20.00 0.89 19.31
N ASP A 9 18.67 0.76 19.36
CA ASP A 9 17.91 0.71 20.62
C ASP A 9 16.96 -0.49 20.65
N PRO A 10 16.97 -1.35 21.70
CA PRO A 10 16.22 -2.59 21.73
C PRO A 10 14.70 -2.41 21.59
N LEU A 11 14.06 -3.26 20.80
CA LEU A 11 12.60 -3.34 20.68
C LEU A 11 12.06 -4.34 21.71
N LEU A 12 11.22 -3.85 22.62
CA LEU A 12 10.48 -4.68 23.56
C LEU A 12 9.06 -4.89 23.05
N LEU A 13 8.68 -6.16 22.82
CA LEU A 13 7.32 -6.54 22.41
C LEU A 13 6.66 -7.35 23.51
N ALA A 14 5.53 -6.85 24.01
CA ALA A 14 4.62 -7.60 24.87
C ALA A 14 3.49 -8.17 24.00
N SER A 15 3.26 -9.49 24.05
CA SER A 15 2.23 -10.15 23.26
C SER A 15 1.67 -11.36 24.00
N SER A 16 0.39 -11.66 23.73
CA SER A 16 -0.24 -12.93 24.09
C SER A 16 0.05 -14.05 23.08
N LEU A 17 0.71 -13.74 21.96
CA LEU A 17 1.09 -14.72 20.93
C LEU A 17 2.42 -15.41 21.26
N PRO A 18 2.67 -16.62 20.70
CA PRO A 18 3.95 -17.30 20.86
C PRO A 18 5.14 -16.41 20.44
N LEU A 19 6.20 -16.43 21.24
CA LEU A 19 7.41 -15.65 20.98
C LEU A 19 8.19 -16.28 19.81
N GLY A 20 8.48 -15.50 18.78
CA GLY A 20 9.22 -15.95 17.61
C GLY A 20 9.49 -14.83 16.61
N TRP A 21 10.25 -15.13 15.56
CA TRP A 21 10.50 -14.18 14.46
C TRP A 21 9.23 -13.79 13.72
N ASP A 22 8.23 -14.68 13.68
CA ASP A 22 6.93 -14.40 13.08
C ASP A 22 6.18 -13.29 13.81
N LEU A 23 6.28 -13.22 15.15
CA LEU A 23 5.72 -12.12 15.94
C LEU A 23 6.39 -10.79 15.58
N VAL A 24 7.71 -10.79 15.34
CA VAL A 24 8.44 -9.60 14.90
C VAL A 24 8.02 -9.21 13.48
N ALA A 25 7.83 -10.18 12.58
CA ALA A 25 7.34 -9.94 11.22
C ALA A 25 5.92 -9.35 11.24
N LEU A 26 5.02 -9.89 12.06
CA LEU A 26 3.69 -9.37 12.27
C LEU A 26 3.73 -7.94 12.82
N TYR A 27 4.58 -7.68 13.83
CA TYR A 27 4.72 -6.34 14.39
C TYR A 27 5.21 -5.32 13.35
N LYS A 28 6.08 -5.71 12.41
CA LYS A 28 6.53 -4.83 11.32
C LYS A 28 5.38 -4.38 10.42
N GLN A 29 4.32 -5.17 10.29
CA GLN A 29 3.14 -4.77 9.51
C GLN A 29 2.45 -3.54 10.09
N ARG A 30 2.63 -3.23 11.39
CA ARG A 30 2.10 -2.01 12.03
C ARG A 30 2.49 -0.75 11.26
N ALA A 31 3.68 -0.69 10.67
CA ALA A 31 4.15 0.48 9.93
C ALA A 31 3.23 0.86 8.74
N ALA A 32 2.40 -0.07 8.24
CA ALA A 32 1.42 0.22 7.21
C ALA A 32 0.40 1.30 7.64
N ILE A 33 0.09 1.42 8.94
CA ILE A 33 -0.83 2.46 9.44
C ILE A 33 -0.26 3.87 9.24
N GLU A 34 1.06 4.04 9.26
CA GLU A 34 1.70 5.33 9.03
C GLU A 34 1.56 5.78 7.58
N ALA A 35 1.56 4.82 6.63
CA ALA A 35 1.27 5.10 5.23
C ALA A 35 -0.17 5.59 5.07
N LEU A 36 -1.13 4.94 5.75
CA LEU A 36 -2.53 5.37 5.77
C LEU A 36 -2.68 6.79 6.31
N PHE A 37 -2.06 7.10 7.46
CA PHE A 37 -2.11 8.46 8.02
C PHE A 37 -1.46 9.51 7.11
N ARG A 38 -0.39 9.14 6.40
CA ARG A 38 0.23 10.03 5.41
C ARG A 38 -0.73 10.32 4.25
N ASP A 39 -1.41 9.30 3.73
CA ASP A 39 -2.39 9.44 2.65
C ASP A 39 -3.58 10.29 3.08
N TRP A 40 -4.00 10.23 4.34
CA TRP A 40 -5.11 11.04 4.85
C TRP A 40 -4.77 12.51 5.05
N LYS A 41 -3.50 12.80 5.37
CA LYS A 41 -2.98 14.16 5.48
C LYS A 41 -2.58 14.68 4.09
N THR A 42 -1.43 15.34 4.01
CA THR A 42 -0.99 16.13 2.86
C THR A 42 -0.72 15.31 1.58
N ALA A 43 -0.57 13.98 1.65
CA ALA A 43 -0.20 13.19 0.47
C ALA A 43 -1.40 12.70 -0.36
N GLY A 44 -2.62 12.74 0.17
CA GLY A 44 -3.78 12.14 -0.49
C GLY A 44 -5.05 12.97 -0.40
N TRP A 45 -5.65 13.04 0.78
CA TRP A 45 -6.96 13.68 0.97
C TRP A 45 -6.89 15.11 1.53
N ASP A 46 -5.72 15.50 2.04
CA ASP A 46 -5.48 16.81 2.64
C ASP A 46 -6.51 17.16 3.72
N TRP A 47 -6.79 16.19 4.61
CA TRP A 47 -7.80 16.33 5.66
C TRP A 47 -7.68 17.63 6.47
N GLU A 48 -6.44 18.05 6.77
CA GLU A 48 -6.16 19.24 7.58
C GLU A 48 -6.62 20.54 6.88
N ALA A 49 -6.76 20.54 5.55
CA ALA A 49 -7.30 21.66 4.78
C ALA A 49 -8.83 21.81 4.91
N SER A 50 -9.55 20.80 5.39
CA SER A 50 -11.01 20.87 5.57
C SER A 50 -11.45 21.90 6.62
N GLN A 51 -10.55 22.24 7.56
CA GLN A 51 -10.79 23.19 8.67
C GLN A 51 -12.06 22.91 9.50
N VAL A 52 -12.62 21.70 9.43
CA VAL A 52 -13.79 21.30 10.20
C VAL A 52 -13.42 21.24 11.68
N ARG A 53 -14.14 21.99 12.52
CA ARG A 53 -13.95 22.03 13.98
C ARG A 53 -15.07 21.40 14.78
N ASP A 54 -16.23 21.18 14.17
CA ASP A 54 -17.35 20.51 14.82
C ASP A 54 -17.09 19.00 14.91
N LEU A 55 -17.18 18.45 16.13
CA LEU A 55 -16.86 17.05 16.39
C LEU A 55 -17.79 16.09 15.65
N ALA A 56 -19.10 16.36 15.67
CA ALA A 56 -20.07 15.49 15.02
C ALA A 56 -19.89 15.47 13.49
N HIS A 57 -19.46 16.59 12.91
CA HIS A 57 -19.07 16.65 11.51
C HIS A 57 -17.77 15.87 11.24
N GLN A 58 -16.76 16.00 12.11
CA GLN A 58 -15.52 15.25 11.98
C GLN A 58 -15.77 13.73 11.99
N GLU A 59 -16.62 13.21 12.87
CA GLU A 59 -16.97 11.79 12.93
C GLU A 59 -17.53 11.27 11.60
N ARG A 60 -18.47 12.02 11.00
CA ARG A 60 -19.07 11.66 9.70
C ARG A 60 -18.06 11.75 8.56
N LEU A 61 -17.22 12.78 8.59
CA LEU A 61 -16.21 12.99 7.56
C LEU A 61 -15.13 11.90 7.63
N LEU A 62 -14.73 11.46 8.82
CA LEU A 62 -13.80 10.35 9.01
C LEU A 62 -14.35 9.05 8.44
N LEU A 63 -15.64 8.78 8.63
CA LEU A 63 -16.29 7.63 8.02
C LEU A 63 -16.26 7.73 6.48
N GLY A 64 -16.60 8.90 5.93
CA GLY A 64 -16.51 9.17 4.50
C GLY A 64 -15.09 8.98 3.95
N LEU A 65 -14.08 9.43 4.70
CA LEU A 65 -12.67 9.28 4.35
C LEU A 65 -12.21 7.83 4.36
N ALA A 66 -12.67 7.05 5.34
CA ALA A 66 -12.41 5.61 5.42
C ALA A 66 -13.01 4.89 4.20
N PHE A 67 -14.25 5.20 3.83
CA PHE A 67 -14.88 4.66 2.62
C PHE A 67 -14.17 5.09 1.34
N ALA A 68 -13.82 6.37 1.20
CA ALA A 68 -13.07 6.87 0.06
C ALA A 68 -11.71 6.16 -0.06
N THR A 69 -11.03 5.94 1.06
CA THR A 69 -9.75 5.21 1.10
C THR A 69 -9.92 3.74 0.74
N LEU A 70 -11.00 3.09 1.18
CA LEU A 70 -11.30 1.72 0.80
C LEU A 70 -11.51 1.62 -0.72
N ILE A 71 -12.30 2.53 -1.30
CA ILE A 71 -12.53 2.61 -2.74
C ILE A 71 -11.21 2.79 -3.50
N THR A 72 -10.36 3.72 -3.08
CA THR A 72 -9.08 3.94 -3.74
C THR A 72 -8.15 2.74 -3.60
N LEU A 73 -8.10 2.06 -2.45
CA LEU A 73 -7.28 0.86 -2.31
C LEU A 73 -7.75 -0.26 -3.23
N VAL A 74 -9.06 -0.52 -3.30
CA VAL A 74 -9.64 -1.52 -4.21
C VAL A 74 -9.29 -1.20 -5.67
N LEU A 75 -9.59 0.02 -6.13
CA LEU A 75 -9.27 0.43 -7.50
C LEU A 75 -7.77 0.44 -7.79
N GLY A 76 -6.95 0.70 -6.77
CA GLY A 76 -5.50 0.60 -6.85
C GLY A 76 -5.04 -0.84 -7.07
N THR A 77 -5.63 -1.80 -6.37
CA THR A 77 -5.34 -3.23 -6.60
C THR A 77 -5.78 -3.70 -7.98
N GLU A 78 -6.92 -3.23 -8.49
CA GLU A 78 -7.36 -3.49 -9.86
C GLU A 78 -6.36 -2.92 -10.88
N ALA A 79 -5.92 -1.67 -10.69
CA ALA A 79 -4.94 -1.02 -11.56
C ALA A 79 -3.58 -1.74 -11.55
N ALA A 80 -3.11 -2.15 -10.38
CA ALA A 80 -1.89 -2.93 -10.23
C ALA A 80 -2.00 -4.31 -10.90
N ALA A 81 -3.14 -4.99 -10.80
CA ALA A 81 -3.38 -6.26 -11.47
C ALA A 81 -3.37 -6.11 -13.00
N ALA A 82 -3.98 -5.04 -13.53
CA ALA A 82 -3.95 -4.74 -14.96
C ALA A 82 -2.51 -4.45 -15.47
N GLU A 83 -1.72 -3.72 -14.69
CA GLU A 83 -0.31 -3.46 -15.02
C GLU A 83 0.50 -4.76 -15.10
N ARG A 84 0.28 -5.73 -14.20
CA ARG A 84 0.96 -7.03 -14.24
C ARG A 84 0.63 -7.84 -15.49
N GLN A 85 -0.56 -7.68 -16.06
CA GLN A 85 -0.92 -8.34 -17.32
C GLN A 85 -0.24 -7.70 -18.53
N THR A 86 0.29 -6.49 -18.37
CA THR A 86 1.02 -5.80 -19.44
C THR A 86 2.41 -6.40 -19.58
N PRO A 87 2.86 -6.75 -20.80
CA PRO A 87 4.20 -7.26 -21.03
C PRO A 87 5.25 -6.23 -20.58
N PRO A 88 6.36 -6.68 -19.93
CA PRO A 88 7.40 -5.77 -19.51
C PRO A 88 8.00 -5.03 -20.70
N ARG A 89 7.85 -3.70 -20.72
CA ARG A 89 8.44 -2.83 -21.75
C ARG A 89 9.92 -2.57 -21.45
N GLY A 90 10.78 -3.50 -21.85
CA GLY A 90 12.24 -3.34 -21.85
C GLY A 90 12.90 -3.29 -20.46
N SER A 91 14.21 -3.05 -20.43
CA SER A 91 15.12 -3.21 -19.28
C SER A 91 14.97 -2.20 -18.15
N GLN A 92 13.89 -1.41 -18.10
CA GLN A 92 13.72 -0.42 -17.05
C GLN A 92 13.41 -1.10 -15.72
N ARG A 93 14.39 -1.04 -14.80
CA ARG A 93 14.33 -1.49 -13.40
C ARG A 93 13.13 -0.96 -12.60
N ARG A 94 12.40 0.04 -13.08
CA ARG A 94 11.21 0.62 -12.45
C ARG A 94 10.29 1.20 -13.50
N THR A 95 9.11 0.61 -13.70
CA THR A 95 8.04 1.32 -14.43
C THR A 95 7.53 2.47 -13.58
N TRP A 96 7.03 3.52 -14.24
CA TRP A 96 6.41 4.65 -13.57
C TRP A 96 5.23 4.19 -12.68
N ALA A 97 4.53 3.13 -13.07
CA ALA A 97 3.47 2.50 -12.30
C ALA A 97 3.96 1.96 -10.93
N GLY A 98 5.08 1.24 -10.88
CA GLY A 98 5.67 0.73 -9.62
C GLY A 98 6.23 1.81 -8.69
N GLY A 99 6.33 3.06 -9.15
CA GLY A 99 6.75 4.21 -8.35
C GLY A 99 5.65 4.81 -7.48
N HIS A 100 4.38 4.47 -7.72
CA HIS A 100 3.22 5.03 -7.00
C HIS A 100 2.64 4.03 -6.01
N SER A 101 2.09 4.52 -4.89
CA SER A 101 1.33 3.68 -3.96
C SER A 101 0.02 3.20 -4.60
N LEU A 102 -0.51 2.07 -4.12
CA LEU A 102 -1.83 1.58 -4.53
C LEU A 102 -2.92 2.63 -4.30
N PHE A 103 -2.84 3.35 -3.18
CA PHE A 103 -3.73 4.47 -2.89
C PHE A 103 -3.73 5.52 -4.00
N ARG A 104 -2.54 5.99 -4.42
CA ARG A 104 -2.43 7.00 -5.48
C ARG A 104 -2.93 6.46 -6.82
N GLN A 105 -2.53 5.24 -7.20
CA GLN A 105 -3.00 4.62 -8.42
C GLN A 105 -4.52 4.50 -8.46
N GLY A 106 -5.13 4.09 -7.35
CA GLY A 106 -6.57 3.95 -7.27
C GLY A 106 -7.32 5.28 -7.23
N ARG A 107 -6.74 6.32 -6.62
CA ARG A 107 -7.28 7.69 -6.71
C ARG A 107 -7.26 8.19 -8.15
N ASP A 108 -6.16 7.99 -8.87
CA ASP A 108 -6.04 8.37 -10.28
C ASP A 108 -7.04 7.58 -11.15
N ARG A 109 -7.20 6.27 -10.87
CA ARG A 109 -8.19 5.40 -11.53
C ARG A 109 -9.63 5.85 -11.25
N PHE A 110 -9.93 6.24 -10.01
CA PHE A 110 -11.24 6.76 -9.62
C PHE A 110 -11.60 8.03 -10.39
N TRP A 111 -10.67 8.99 -10.47
CA TRP A 111 -10.85 10.21 -11.26
C TRP A 111 -11.04 9.93 -12.75
N GLN A 112 -10.26 8.99 -13.32
CA GLN A 112 -10.43 8.55 -14.69
C GLN A 112 -11.84 8.00 -14.95
N ARG A 113 -12.36 7.15 -14.04
CA ARG A 113 -13.73 6.61 -14.17
C ARG A 113 -14.78 7.71 -14.16
N ILE A 114 -14.66 8.68 -13.25
CA ILE A 114 -15.59 9.82 -13.19
C ILE A 114 -15.57 10.61 -14.50
N TRP A 115 -14.39 10.97 -15.01
CA TRP A 115 -14.29 11.75 -16.26
C TRP A 115 -14.77 10.99 -17.49
N GLN A 116 -14.58 9.68 -17.53
CA GLN A 116 -15.02 8.83 -18.64
C GLN A 116 -16.49 8.41 -18.53
N GLY A 117 -17.15 8.71 -17.41
CA GLY A 117 -18.50 8.21 -17.13
C GLY A 117 -18.55 6.68 -16.99
N ASP A 118 -17.44 6.05 -16.60
CA ASP A 118 -17.36 4.61 -16.40
C ASP A 118 -18.20 4.20 -15.18
N ARG A 119 -19.26 3.42 -15.43
CA ARG A 119 -20.18 2.91 -14.42
C ARG A 119 -19.89 1.46 -14.03
N THR A 120 -18.73 0.93 -14.43
CA THR A 120 -18.32 -0.42 -14.05
C THR A 120 -18.34 -0.53 -12.52
N PRO A 121 -19.10 -1.50 -11.96
CA PRO A 121 -19.19 -1.69 -10.52
C PRO A 121 -17.80 -1.87 -9.89
N ILE A 122 -17.63 -1.35 -8.68
CA ILE A 122 -16.43 -1.59 -7.88
C ILE A 122 -16.50 -3.04 -7.36
N THR A 123 -15.45 -3.82 -7.63
CA THR A 123 -15.36 -5.18 -7.09
C THR A 123 -14.69 -5.10 -5.72
N TRP A 124 -15.45 -5.30 -4.64
CA TRP A 124 -14.99 -5.12 -3.25
C TRP A 124 -14.08 -6.25 -2.75
N THR A 125 -13.02 -6.54 -3.51
CA THR A 125 -12.00 -7.54 -3.20
C THR A 125 -10.66 -6.86 -2.98
N LEU A 126 -10.09 -7.04 -1.80
CA LEU A 126 -8.72 -6.67 -1.48
C LEU A 126 -7.90 -7.96 -1.43
N GLU A 127 -7.23 -8.28 -2.53
CA GLU A 127 -6.37 -9.46 -2.59
C GLU A 127 -4.94 -9.14 -2.16
N GLY A 128 -4.27 -10.15 -1.58
CA GLY A 128 -2.82 -10.12 -1.43
C GLY A 128 -2.31 -9.26 -0.27
N PHE A 129 -3.03 -9.22 0.86
CA PHE A 129 -2.56 -8.55 2.09
C PHE A 129 -1.16 -9.02 2.54
N ASP A 130 -0.86 -10.30 2.36
CA ASP A 130 0.43 -10.90 2.74
C ASP A 130 1.48 -10.86 1.62
N ARG A 131 1.17 -10.25 0.47
CA ARG A 131 2.11 -10.15 -0.65
C ARG A 131 3.16 -9.06 -0.37
N PRO A 132 4.32 -9.13 -1.04
CA PRO A 132 5.27 -8.02 -1.04
C PRO A 132 4.57 -6.72 -1.47
N THR A 133 5.11 -5.57 -1.06
CA THR A 133 4.56 -4.28 -1.46
C THR A 133 4.50 -4.17 -2.98
N TRP A 134 3.50 -3.44 -3.50
CA TRP A 134 3.34 -3.25 -4.95
C TRP A 134 4.63 -2.81 -5.66
N SER A 135 5.43 -1.94 -5.02
CA SER A 135 6.71 -1.51 -5.58
C SER A 135 7.77 -2.62 -5.66
N ALA A 136 7.72 -3.62 -4.76
CA ALA A 136 8.56 -4.81 -4.85
C ALA A 136 8.05 -5.76 -5.94
N GLU A 137 6.75 -5.97 -6.02
CA GLU A 137 6.13 -6.83 -7.05
C GLU A 137 6.34 -6.27 -8.46
N SER A 138 6.10 -4.98 -8.67
CA SER A 138 6.34 -4.31 -9.95
C SER A 138 7.81 -4.41 -10.36
N ARG A 139 8.76 -4.24 -9.41
CA ARG A 139 10.19 -4.42 -9.69
C ARG A 139 10.51 -5.85 -10.12
N ALA A 140 9.92 -6.86 -9.46
CA ALA A 140 10.13 -8.25 -9.82
C ALA A 140 9.56 -8.57 -11.21
N HIS A 141 8.37 -8.05 -11.53
CA HIS A 141 7.72 -8.23 -12.83
C HIS A 141 8.50 -7.63 -14.00
N HIS A 142 9.15 -6.47 -13.78
CA HIS A 142 9.94 -5.77 -14.79
C HIS A 142 11.46 -6.06 -14.70
N ALA A 143 11.87 -6.98 -13.83
CA ALA A 143 13.27 -7.38 -13.75
C ALA A 143 13.67 -8.09 -15.06
N PRO A 144 14.86 -7.79 -15.63
CA PRO A 144 15.36 -8.55 -16.77
C PRO A 144 15.45 -10.03 -16.42
N GLN A 145 15.06 -10.91 -17.34
CA GLN A 145 15.22 -12.36 -17.16
C GLN A 145 16.70 -12.68 -16.88
N GLY A 146 16.98 -13.37 -15.77
CA GLY A 146 18.33 -13.73 -15.35
C GLY A 146 18.97 -12.85 -14.25
N THR A 147 18.30 -11.80 -13.75
CA THR A 147 18.82 -11.00 -12.61
C THR A 147 18.40 -11.52 -11.22
N GLY A 148 18.06 -12.80 -11.11
CA GLY A 148 17.86 -13.44 -9.82
C GLY A 148 19.19 -13.46 -9.08
N ILE A 149 19.39 -12.54 -8.13
CA ILE A 149 20.43 -12.72 -7.13
C ILE A 149 19.92 -13.84 -6.23
N ASP A 150 20.36 -15.07 -6.51
CA ASP A 150 20.32 -16.14 -5.53
C ASP A 150 21.04 -15.61 -4.29
N ARG A 151 20.26 -15.24 -3.27
CA ARG A 151 20.78 -15.16 -1.92
C ARG A 151 20.82 -16.58 -1.38
N THR A 152 21.76 -17.37 -1.91
CA THR A 152 22.24 -18.55 -1.21
C THR A 152 22.86 -18.09 0.10
N ALA A 153 22.40 -18.70 1.18
CA ALA A 153 22.82 -18.45 2.53
C ALA A 153 24.34 -18.65 2.71
N ALA A 154 24.92 -17.78 3.53
CA ALA A 154 26.14 -18.03 4.29
C ALA A 154 25.95 -17.40 5.68
#